data_AF-A0A0U3MKY1-F1
#
_entry.id   AF-A0A0U3MKY1-F1
#
_cell.length_a   1.000
_cell.length_b   1.000
_cell.length_c   1.000
_cell.angle_alpha   90.00
_cell.angle_beta   90.00
_cell.angle_gamma   90.00
#
_symmetry.space_group_name_H-M   'P 1'
#
loop_
_entity.id
_entity.type
_entity.pdbx_description
1 polymer ?
#
loop_
_entity_poly.entity_id
_entity_poly.type
_entity_poly.pdbx_seq_one_letter_code
_entity_poly.pdbx_strand_id
1 'polypeptide(L)'
;MSDLPLHPPVDAAATTPAPATMDDLTIRSHTLFEDAQAIFTGTLFVSLALILFAQAGLLTGGTAGAAFVLHYATDVNLGRLFFLINLPFYWFAWTRMGREFTIKTFISIALLSLMTEFSPRLFAIDRLHPAYAAVLGGLLLGSGCLFLARHRASLGGATIVSLYLQKAKGWRAGKVQMAMDCAIVLLALTVISPERVAYSVLAAVVMNLFIAVNHRPGRYAVL
;
A
#
# COMPACT_ATOMS: atom_id res chain seq x y z
N MET A 1 53.16 -36.46 -58.72
CA MET A 1 53.60 -36.83 -57.36
C MET A 1 54.30 -35.63 -56.79
N SER A 2 53.76 -35.03 -55.71
CA SER A 2 54.35 -33.97 -54.86
C SER A 2 54.53 -32.59 -55.55
N ASP A 3 54.25 -31.41 -54.98
CA ASP A 3 53.74 -30.94 -53.69
C ASP A 3 53.14 -29.54 -53.90
N LEU A 4 51.98 -29.24 -53.30
CA LEU A 4 51.49 -27.87 -53.16
C LEU A 4 51.05 -27.66 -51.70
N PRO A 5 51.64 -26.71 -50.95
CA PRO A 5 51.40 -26.57 -49.53
C PRO A 5 50.01 -26.00 -49.23
N LEU A 6 49.31 -26.68 -48.33
CA LEU A 6 48.07 -26.28 -47.68
C LEU A 6 48.25 -24.94 -46.97
N HIS A 7 47.49 -23.92 -47.38
CA HIS A 7 47.28 -22.71 -46.58
C HIS A 7 46.36 -23.01 -45.37
N PRO A 8 46.48 -22.23 -44.28
CA PRO A 8 46.13 -22.61 -42.91
C PRO A 8 44.62 -22.56 -42.59
N PRO A 9 44.19 -23.14 -41.45
CA PRO A 9 42.79 -23.10 -41.03
C PRO A 9 42.33 -21.68 -40.74
N VAL A 10 41.14 -21.33 -41.26
CA VAL A 10 40.37 -20.16 -40.87
C VAL A 10 39.74 -20.46 -39.51
N ASP A 11 40.42 -20.06 -38.43
CA ASP A 11 39.81 -19.95 -37.10
C ASP A 11 40.34 -18.69 -36.41
N ALA A 12 39.59 -17.61 -36.54
CA ALA A 12 39.61 -16.49 -35.60
C ALA A 12 38.16 -16.16 -35.28
N ALA A 13 37.65 -16.95 -34.32
CA ALA A 13 36.46 -16.77 -33.53
C ALA A 13 35.77 -15.39 -33.66
N ALA A 14 34.66 -15.36 -34.39
CA ALA A 14 33.60 -14.41 -34.11
C ALA A 14 33.07 -14.74 -32.71
N THR A 15 33.46 -13.97 -31.71
CA THR A 15 32.88 -14.03 -30.36
C THR A 15 31.44 -13.53 -30.41
N THR A 16 30.52 -14.44 -30.69
CA THR A 16 29.11 -14.25 -30.37
C THR A 16 29.02 -13.92 -28.87
N PRO A 17 28.45 -12.76 -28.45
CA PRO A 17 28.24 -12.52 -27.03
C PRO A 17 27.36 -13.64 -26.48
N ALA A 18 27.78 -14.25 -25.38
CA ALA A 18 27.03 -15.31 -24.72
C ALA A 18 25.58 -14.84 -24.45
N PRO A 19 24.57 -15.71 -24.59
CA PRO A 19 23.21 -15.37 -24.20
C PRO A 19 23.22 -14.95 -22.73
N ALA A 20 22.70 -13.76 -22.43
CA ALA A 20 22.54 -13.28 -21.06
C ALA A 20 21.84 -14.38 -20.24
N THR A 21 22.54 -14.92 -19.24
CA THR A 21 21.98 -15.92 -18.33
C THR A 21 20.80 -15.28 -17.60
N MET A 22 19.68 -16.02 -17.50
CA MET A 22 18.46 -15.59 -16.79
C MET A 22 18.67 -15.29 -15.28
N ASP A 23 19.89 -15.38 -14.78
CA ASP A 23 20.31 -15.00 -13.42
C ASP A 23 20.53 -13.48 -13.24
N ASP A 24 20.58 -12.67 -14.30
CA ASP A 24 20.83 -11.22 -14.19
C ASP A 24 19.59 -10.38 -13.80
N LEU A 25 18.43 -11.01 -13.60
CA LEU A 25 17.23 -10.34 -13.07
C LEU A 25 17.27 -10.26 -11.53
N THR A 26 18.43 -9.89 -10.98
CA THR A 26 18.54 -9.59 -9.55
C THR A 26 17.60 -8.43 -9.23
N ILE A 27 16.50 -8.72 -8.52
CA ILE A 27 15.61 -7.70 -7.97
C ILE A 27 16.47 -6.82 -7.07
N ARG A 28 16.90 -5.66 -7.57
CA ARG A 28 17.70 -4.71 -6.80
C ARG A 28 16.94 -4.37 -5.53
N SER A 29 17.53 -4.70 -4.39
CA SER A 29 17.05 -4.28 -3.08
C SER A 29 17.12 -2.75 -2.98
N HIS A 30 16.03 -2.11 -2.56
CA HIS A 30 16.00 -0.68 -2.33
C HIS A 30 17.04 -0.23 -1.28
N THR A 31 17.59 0.96 -1.47
CA THR A 31 18.45 1.57 -0.45
C THR A 31 17.62 2.11 0.72
N LEU A 32 18.24 2.28 1.89
CA LEU A 32 17.55 2.84 3.07
C LEU A 32 17.00 4.26 2.82
N PHE A 33 17.67 5.04 1.96
CA PHE A 33 17.21 6.37 1.58
C PHE A 33 15.96 6.32 0.70
N GLU A 34 15.95 5.42 -0.30
CA GLU A 34 14.77 5.17 -1.13
C GLU A 34 13.57 4.72 -0.30
N ASP A 35 13.81 3.80 0.65
CA ASP A 35 12.78 3.34 1.58
C ASP A 35 12.24 4.50 2.44
N ALA A 36 13.12 5.32 3.03
CA ALA A 36 12.71 6.44 3.86
C ALA A 36 11.88 7.47 3.08
N GLN A 37 12.33 7.83 1.87
CA GLN A 37 11.61 8.75 0.99
C GLN A 37 10.25 8.18 0.58
N ALA A 38 10.17 6.91 0.22
CA ALA A 38 8.93 6.26 -0.18
C ALA A 38 7.95 6.12 0.98
N ILE A 39 8.43 5.78 2.17
CA ILE A 39 7.62 5.72 3.39
C ILE A 39 7.05 7.09 3.72
N PHE A 40 7.89 8.13 3.71
CA PHE A 40 7.44 9.49 3.98
C PHE A 40 6.40 9.96 2.95
N THR A 41 6.70 9.82 1.66
CA THR A 41 5.81 10.26 0.58
C THR A 41 4.49 9.47 0.58
N GLY A 42 4.57 8.15 0.74
CA GLY A 42 3.42 7.27 0.78
C GLY A 42 2.50 7.58 1.96
N THR A 43 3.06 7.76 3.16
CA THR A 43 2.28 8.14 4.35
C THR A 43 1.72 9.56 4.28
N LEU A 44 2.42 10.50 3.65
CA LEU A 44 1.90 11.84 3.39
C LEU A 44 0.66 11.81 2.48
N PHE A 45 0.71 11.03 1.41
CA PHE A 45 -0.42 10.91 0.49
C PHE A 45 -1.63 10.26 1.17
N VAL A 46 -1.37 9.19 1.92
CA VAL A 46 -2.43 8.55 2.70
C VAL A 46 -2.98 9.47 3.79
N SER A 47 -2.15 10.22 4.50
CA SER A 47 -2.62 11.12 5.56
C SER A 47 -3.54 12.20 5.00
N LEU A 48 -3.17 12.81 3.86
CA LEU A 48 -4.03 13.76 3.16
C LEU A 48 -5.36 13.12 2.74
N ALA A 49 -5.35 11.89 2.24
CA ALA A 49 -6.59 11.16 1.93
C ALA A 49 -7.47 10.95 3.17
N LEU A 50 -6.88 10.54 4.30
CA LEU A 50 -7.62 10.33 5.55
C LEU A 50 -8.20 11.65 6.10
N ILE A 51 -7.48 12.76 5.98
CA ILE A 51 -7.96 14.09 6.39
C ILE A 51 -9.15 14.52 5.54
N LEU A 52 -9.08 14.34 4.21
CA LEU A 52 -10.20 14.63 3.31
C LEU A 52 -11.42 13.77 3.63
N PHE A 53 -11.20 12.49 3.95
CA PHE A 53 -12.29 11.59 4.31
C PHE A 53 -12.91 11.98 5.66
N ALA A 54 -12.11 12.28 6.68
CA ALA A 54 -12.59 12.76 7.97
C ALA A 54 -13.46 14.02 7.81
N GLN A 55 -12.97 15.01 7.06
CA GLN A 55 -13.69 16.26 6.82
C GLN A 55 -15.00 16.05 6.06
N ALA A 56 -15.01 15.11 5.12
CA ALA A 56 -16.18 14.80 4.31
C ALA A 56 -17.07 13.69 4.92
N GLY A 57 -16.78 13.20 6.13
CA GLY A 57 -17.54 12.10 6.76
C GLY A 57 -17.48 10.77 5.99
N LEU A 58 -16.43 10.57 5.19
CA LEU A 58 -16.16 9.35 4.42
C LEU A 58 -15.28 8.40 5.25
N LEU A 59 -15.16 7.16 4.80
CA LEU A 59 -14.26 6.18 5.37
C LEU A 59 -13.59 5.33 4.29
N THR A 60 -12.66 4.49 4.72
CA THR A 60 -12.02 3.47 3.89
C THR A 60 -12.13 2.10 4.54
N GLY A 61 -11.58 1.05 3.91
CA GLY A 61 -11.52 -0.30 4.46
C GLY A 61 -10.42 -0.53 5.49
N GLY A 62 -10.32 -1.77 5.97
CA GLY A 62 -9.27 -2.23 6.88
C GLY A 62 -9.20 -1.50 8.22
N THR A 63 -8.01 -1.45 8.82
CA THR A 63 -7.82 -0.85 10.15
C THR A 63 -8.08 0.65 10.17
N ALA A 64 -7.85 1.36 9.06
CA ALA A 64 -8.23 2.77 8.92
C ALA A 64 -9.74 2.96 8.94
N GLY A 65 -10.50 2.09 8.27
CA GLY A 65 -11.96 2.06 8.35
C GLY A 65 -12.50 1.84 9.76
N ALA A 66 -11.94 0.87 10.48
CA ALA A 66 -12.28 0.65 11.88
C ALA A 66 -11.98 1.89 12.75
N ALA A 67 -10.87 2.59 12.48
CA ALA A 67 -10.54 3.84 13.15
C ALA A 67 -11.54 4.95 12.85
N PHE A 68 -12.03 5.07 11.61
CA PHE A 68 -13.08 6.03 11.24
C PHE A 68 -14.40 5.75 11.96
N VAL A 69 -14.84 4.49 11.99
CA VAL A 69 -16.08 4.11 12.69
C VAL A 69 -16.01 4.52 14.16
N LEU A 70 -14.89 4.25 14.82
CA LEU A 70 -14.68 4.67 16.21
C LEU A 70 -14.56 6.18 16.35
N HIS A 71 -13.89 6.86 15.42
CA HIS A 71 -13.77 8.32 15.41
C HIS A 71 -15.15 8.98 15.35
N TYR A 72 -16.01 8.56 14.43
CA TYR A 72 -17.36 9.09 14.29
C TYR A 72 -18.30 8.70 15.44
N ALA A 73 -18.00 7.63 16.17
CA ALA A 73 -18.79 7.21 17.33
C ALA A 73 -18.36 7.89 18.64
N THR A 74 -17.11 8.34 18.75
CA THR A 74 -16.53 8.76 20.04
C THR A 74 -15.88 10.15 20.04
N ASP A 75 -15.78 10.79 18.87
CA ASP A 75 -15.06 12.05 18.64
C ASP A 75 -13.56 12.03 19.03
N VAL A 76 -13.00 10.86 19.36
CA VAL A 76 -11.56 10.71 19.60
C VAL A 76 -10.81 10.88 18.28
N ASN A 77 -9.69 11.60 18.29
CA ASN A 77 -8.90 11.87 17.10
C ASN A 77 -8.53 10.58 16.33
N LEU A 78 -8.75 10.61 15.01
CA LEU A 78 -8.50 9.51 14.09
C LEU A 78 -7.06 8.98 14.17
N GLY A 79 -6.06 9.86 14.28
CA GLY A 79 -4.65 9.46 14.34
C GLY A 79 -4.36 8.57 15.55
N ARG A 80 -4.85 8.97 16.72
CA ARG A 80 -4.74 8.19 17.95
C ARG A 80 -5.44 6.84 17.87
N LEU A 81 -6.69 6.80 17.39
CA LEU A 81 -7.45 5.55 17.24
C LEU A 81 -6.76 4.60 16.27
N PHE A 82 -6.29 5.11 15.13
CA PHE A 82 -5.58 4.34 14.13
C PHE A 82 -4.31 3.72 14.70
N PHE A 83 -3.52 4.46 15.48
CA PHE A 83 -2.33 3.93 16.14
C PHE A 83 -2.67 2.80 17.13
N LEU A 84 -3.67 3.02 17.99
CA LEU A 84 -4.07 2.05 19.02
C LEU A 84 -4.62 0.75 18.43
N ILE A 85 -5.46 0.85 17.38
CA ILE A 85 -5.99 -0.33 16.68
C ILE A 85 -4.86 -1.15 16.06
N ASN A 86 -3.76 -0.51 15.64
CA ASN A 86 -2.63 -1.20 15.02
C ASN A 86 -1.66 -1.85 16.01
N LEU A 87 -1.67 -1.49 17.31
CA LEU A 87 -0.81 -2.08 18.34
C LEU A 87 -0.77 -3.62 18.36
N PRO A 88 -1.92 -4.34 18.42
CA PRO A 88 -1.89 -5.81 18.42
C PRO A 88 -1.29 -6.41 17.14
N PHE A 89 -1.38 -5.69 16.02
CA PHE A 89 -0.86 -6.16 14.74
C PHE A 89 0.65 -5.98 14.61
N TYR A 90 1.29 -5.07 15.37
CA TYR A 90 2.75 -4.98 15.40
C TYR A 90 3.39 -6.22 16.00
N TRP A 91 2.86 -6.67 17.14
CA TRP A 91 3.28 -7.92 17.77
C TRP A 91 3.13 -9.11 16.81
N PHE A 92 1.99 -9.14 16.13
CA PHE A 92 1.70 -10.19 15.16
C PHE A 92 2.59 -10.15 13.90
N ALA A 93 2.85 -8.96 13.36
CA ALA A 93 3.73 -8.77 12.21
C ALA A 93 5.18 -9.19 12.55
N TRP A 94 5.67 -8.81 13.74
CA TRP A 94 7.03 -9.14 14.18
C TRP A 94 7.29 -10.64 14.16
N THR A 95 6.31 -11.43 14.61
CA THR A 95 6.43 -12.88 14.69
C THR A 95 6.18 -13.61 13.36
N ARG A 96 5.46 -13.01 12.39
CA ARG A 96 4.98 -13.71 11.18
C ARG A 96 5.44 -13.16 9.84
N MET A 97 5.81 -11.88 9.76
CA MET A 97 6.14 -11.19 8.50
C MET A 97 7.63 -10.82 8.37
N GLY A 98 8.37 -10.89 9.47
CA GLY A 98 9.79 -10.56 9.52
C GLY A 98 10.06 -9.15 10.06
N ARG A 99 11.29 -8.96 10.56
CA ARG A 99 11.70 -7.75 11.30
C ARG A 99 11.67 -6.51 10.41
N GLU A 100 12.21 -6.59 9.20
CA GLU A 100 12.29 -5.46 8.27
C GLU A 100 10.90 -4.90 7.90
N PHE A 101 9.99 -5.76 7.43
CA PHE A 101 8.61 -5.40 7.11
C PHE A 101 7.90 -4.77 8.32
N THR A 102 8.12 -5.33 9.51
CA THR A 102 7.46 -4.86 10.73
C THR A 102 7.96 -3.47 11.14
N ILE A 103 9.27 -3.22 11.08
CA ILE A 103 9.84 -1.90 11.39
C ILE A 103 9.33 -0.86 10.39
N LYS A 104 9.38 -1.16 9.09
CA LYS A 104 8.89 -0.24 8.04
C LYS A 104 7.40 0.05 8.21
N THR A 105 6.59 -0.96 8.51
CA THR A 105 5.14 -0.83 8.74
C THR A 105 4.85 -0.05 10.02
N PHE A 106 5.58 -0.29 11.11
CA PHE A 106 5.46 0.47 12.35
C PHE A 106 5.76 1.95 12.13
N ILE A 107 6.88 2.27 11.48
CA ILE A 107 7.25 3.65 11.14
C ILE A 107 6.16 4.28 10.25
N SER A 108 5.66 3.56 9.25
CA SER A 108 4.62 4.05 8.35
C SER A 108 3.33 4.40 9.10
N ILE A 109 2.86 3.51 9.99
CA ILE A 109 1.64 3.73 10.75
C ILE A 109 1.84 4.82 11.81
N ALA A 110 2.99 4.87 12.48
CA ALA A 110 3.31 5.93 13.43
C ALA A 110 3.32 7.30 12.73
N LEU A 111 4.00 7.41 11.59
CA LEU A 111 4.08 8.66 10.83
C LEU A 111 2.70 9.10 10.32
N LEU A 112 1.93 8.18 9.73
CA LEU A 112 0.55 8.44 9.31
C LEU A 112 -0.33 8.90 10.48
N SER A 113 -0.21 8.25 11.64
CA SER A 113 -0.96 8.60 12.85
C SER A 113 -0.62 10.01 13.32
N LEU A 114 0.67 10.36 13.39
CA LEU A 114 1.12 11.69 13.78
C LEU A 114 0.65 12.76 12.79
N MET A 115 0.83 12.53 11.49
CA MET A 115 0.37 13.46 10.46
C MET A 115 -1.13 13.74 10.55
N THR A 116 -1.93 12.69 10.77
CA THR A 116 -3.38 12.81 10.89
C THR A 116 -3.78 13.49 12.21
N GLU A 117 -3.16 13.12 13.33
CA GLU A 117 -3.42 13.71 14.66
C GLU A 117 -3.15 15.22 14.68
N PHE A 118 -2.03 15.66 14.08
CA PHE A 118 -1.61 17.06 14.10
C PHE A 118 -2.20 17.90 12.98
N SER A 119 -2.76 17.29 11.93
CA SER A 119 -3.32 18.01 10.79
C SER A 119 -4.30 19.15 11.14
N PRO A 120 -5.21 19.02 12.15
CA PRO A 120 -6.15 20.10 12.47
C PRO A 120 -5.47 21.36 13.02
N ARG A 121 -4.21 21.24 13.48
CA ARG A 121 -3.38 22.38 13.94
C ARG A 121 -2.58 23.02 12.81
N LEU A 122 -2.46 22.35 11.67
CA LEU A 122 -1.68 22.82 10.53
C LEU A 122 -2.55 23.55 9.52
N PHE A 123 -3.75 23.04 9.25
CA PHE A 123 -4.70 23.67 8.34
C PHE A 123 -6.13 23.21 8.63
N ALA A 124 -7.10 23.98 8.15
CA ALA A 124 -8.52 23.64 8.19
C ALA A 124 -9.11 23.74 6.78
N ILE A 125 -10.03 22.82 6.45
CA ILE A 125 -10.73 22.81 5.17
C ILE A 125 -12.15 23.31 5.42
N ASP A 126 -12.45 24.55 5.04
CA ASP A 126 -13.74 25.19 5.30
C ASP A 126 -14.89 24.52 4.52
N ARG A 127 -14.68 24.22 3.23
CA ARG A 127 -15.68 23.59 2.37
C ARG A 127 -15.08 22.46 1.55
N LEU A 128 -15.72 21.30 1.59
CA LEU A 128 -15.30 20.13 0.81
C LEU A 128 -16.52 19.31 0.39
N HIS A 129 -16.74 19.20 -0.92
CA HIS A 129 -17.83 18.38 -1.44
C HIS A 129 -17.47 16.88 -1.32
N PRO A 130 -18.38 16.00 -0.85
CA PRO A 130 -18.08 14.58 -0.60
C PRO A 130 -17.62 13.82 -1.85
N ALA A 131 -18.22 14.11 -3.01
CA ALA A 131 -17.80 13.52 -4.28
C ALA A 131 -16.35 13.89 -4.65
N TYR A 132 -15.95 15.14 -4.41
CA TYR A 132 -14.58 15.58 -4.68
C TYR A 132 -13.59 14.92 -3.71
N ALA A 133 -13.94 14.87 -2.43
CA ALA A 133 -13.17 14.15 -1.42
C ALA A 133 -13.02 12.66 -1.77
N ALA A 134 -14.08 12.01 -2.26
CA ALA A 134 -14.06 10.61 -2.67
C ALA A 134 -13.06 10.36 -3.80
N VAL A 135 -13.13 11.15 -4.87
CA VAL A 135 -12.25 10.97 -6.04
C VAL A 135 -10.81 11.33 -5.70
N LEU A 136 -10.56 12.51 -5.13
CA LEU A 136 -9.20 12.96 -4.80
C LEU A 136 -8.58 12.08 -3.72
N GLY A 137 -9.32 11.82 -2.64
CA GLY A 137 -8.86 10.96 -1.55
C GLY A 137 -8.64 9.52 -2.01
N GLY A 138 -9.48 8.98 -2.89
CA GLY A 138 -9.27 7.65 -3.48
C GLY A 138 -7.98 7.54 -4.29
N LEU A 139 -7.68 8.55 -5.11
CA LEU A 139 -6.42 8.61 -5.90
C LEU A 139 -5.18 8.76 -5.00
N LEU A 140 -5.24 9.64 -4.00
CA LEU A 140 -4.17 9.85 -3.02
C LEU A 140 -3.91 8.58 -2.20
N LEU A 141 -4.98 7.96 -1.70
CA LEU A 141 -4.89 6.71 -0.94
C LEU A 141 -4.29 5.58 -1.79
N GLY A 142 -4.76 5.43 -3.03
CA GLY A 142 -4.22 4.42 -3.96
C GLY A 142 -2.74 4.64 -4.29
N SER A 143 -2.35 5.89 -4.52
CA SER A 143 -0.96 6.28 -4.77
C SER A 143 -0.06 6.01 -3.57
N GLY A 144 -0.49 6.44 -2.37
CA GLY A 144 0.24 6.22 -1.13
C GLY A 144 0.42 4.73 -0.81
N CYS A 145 -0.65 3.95 -0.98
CA CYS A 145 -0.60 2.49 -0.83
C CYS A 145 0.38 1.84 -1.82
N LEU A 146 0.45 2.31 -3.07
CA LEU A 146 1.38 1.76 -4.07
C LEU A 146 2.84 2.09 -3.74
N PHE A 147 3.14 3.30 -3.27
CA PHE A 147 4.48 3.67 -2.80
C PHE A 147 4.93 2.75 -1.65
N LEU A 148 4.07 2.55 -0.65
CA LEU A 148 4.41 1.71 0.49
C LEU A 148 4.55 0.23 0.13
N ALA A 149 3.64 -0.29 -0.71
CA ALA A 149 3.67 -1.68 -1.14
C ALA A 149 4.97 -2.03 -1.90
N ARG A 150 5.48 -1.11 -2.75
CA ARG A 150 6.75 -1.30 -3.48
C ARG A 150 7.94 -1.45 -2.54
N HIS A 151 7.94 -0.75 -1.41
CA HIS A 151 9.00 -0.77 -0.41
C HIS A 151 8.75 -1.78 0.72
N ARG A 152 7.81 -2.72 0.52
CA ARG A 152 7.42 -3.75 1.51
C ARG A 152 7.01 -3.15 2.85
N ALA A 153 6.27 -2.04 2.81
CA ALA A 153 5.61 -1.44 3.96
C ALA A 153 4.10 -1.60 3.85
N SER A 154 3.40 -1.57 4.98
CA SER A 154 1.95 -1.62 5.06
C SER A 154 1.40 -0.53 5.98
N LEU A 155 0.09 -0.31 5.91
CA LEU A 155 -0.64 0.66 6.71
C LEU A 155 -1.63 -0.01 7.68
N GLY A 156 -1.50 -1.32 7.91
CA GLY A 156 -2.12 -1.88 9.10
C GLY A 156 -2.43 -3.36 9.10
N GLY A 157 -3.18 -3.69 10.15
CA GLY A 157 -3.52 -5.04 10.57
C GLY A 157 -4.33 -5.86 9.58
N ALA A 158 -5.27 -5.24 8.85
CA ALA A 158 -6.15 -5.97 7.93
C ALA A 158 -5.35 -6.68 6.82
N THR A 159 -4.40 -5.98 6.22
CA THR A 159 -3.48 -6.56 5.23
C THR A 159 -2.58 -7.63 5.86
N ILE A 160 -2.08 -7.40 7.07
CA ILE A 160 -1.24 -8.37 7.78
C ILE A 160 -2.02 -9.66 8.08
N VAL A 161 -3.27 -9.56 8.54
CA VAL A 161 -4.15 -10.69 8.84
C VAL A 161 -4.51 -11.46 7.58
N SER A 162 -4.87 -10.76 6.50
CA SER A 162 -5.24 -11.42 5.25
C SER A 162 -4.04 -12.16 4.62
N LEU A 163 -2.86 -11.55 4.61
CA LEU A 163 -1.62 -12.21 4.15
C LEU A 163 -1.22 -13.38 5.05
N TYR A 164 -1.39 -13.25 6.37
CA TYR A 164 -1.13 -14.35 7.28
C TYR A 164 -2.08 -15.52 7.05
N LEU A 165 -3.39 -15.27 6.97
CA LEU A 165 -4.39 -16.34 6.77
C LEU A 165 -4.19 -17.03 5.42
N GLN A 166 -3.70 -16.29 4.41
CA GLN A 166 -3.26 -16.88 3.16
C GLN A 166 -2.09 -17.84 3.36
N LYS A 167 -1.02 -17.41 4.04
CA LYS A 167 0.16 -18.25 4.29
C LYS A 167 -0.12 -19.44 5.22
N ALA A 168 -0.94 -19.24 6.24
CA ALA A 168 -1.18 -20.24 7.30
C ALA A 168 -2.33 -21.21 6.98
N LYS A 169 -3.38 -20.76 6.30
CA LYS A 169 -4.59 -21.56 6.01
C LYS A 169 -4.89 -21.73 4.52
N GLY A 170 -4.08 -21.16 3.62
CA GLY A 170 -4.32 -21.21 2.17
C GLY A 170 -5.51 -20.38 1.69
N TRP A 171 -6.06 -19.50 2.55
CA TRP A 171 -7.21 -18.67 2.19
C TRP A 171 -6.83 -17.59 1.18
N ARG A 172 -7.74 -17.23 0.28
CA ARG A 172 -7.49 -16.12 -0.65
C ARG A 172 -7.48 -14.81 0.14
N ALA A 173 -6.34 -14.14 0.25
CA ALA A 173 -6.19 -12.90 1.02
C ALA A 173 -7.26 -11.85 0.67
N GLY A 174 -7.60 -11.70 -0.62
CA GLY A 174 -8.66 -10.80 -1.07
C GLY A 174 -10.05 -11.12 -0.52
N LYS A 175 -10.40 -12.40 -0.31
CA LYS A 175 -11.70 -12.77 0.31
C LYS A 175 -11.74 -12.38 1.79
N VAL A 176 -10.63 -12.57 2.49
CA VAL A 176 -10.51 -12.18 3.91
C VAL A 176 -10.60 -10.67 4.04
N GLN A 177 -9.88 -9.94 3.19
CA GLN A 177 -9.93 -8.49 3.14
C GLN A 177 -11.35 -7.98 2.86
N MET A 178 -12.03 -8.55 1.85
CA MET A 178 -13.39 -8.17 1.51
C MET A 178 -14.38 -8.45 2.64
N ALA A 179 -14.22 -9.56 3.37
CA ALA A 179 -15.05 -9.84 4.54
C ALA A 179 -14.85 -8.80 5.66
N MET A 180 -13.61 -8.40 5.93
CA MET A 180 -13.32 -7.35 6.92
C MET A 180 -13.89 -5.99 6.47
N ASP A 181 -13.71 -5.63 5.21
CA ASP A 181 -14.22 -4.37 4.66
C ASP A 181 -15.76 -4.32 4.68
N CYS A 182 -16.43 -5.42 4.33
CA CYS A 182 -17.88 -5.53 4.47
C CYS A 182 -18.34 -5.36 5.92
N ALA A 183 -17.66 -5.98 6.88
CA ALA A 183 -17.99 -5.83 8.30
C ALA A 183 -17.85 -4.36 8.76
N ILE A 184 -16.81 -3.67 8.30
CA ILE A 184 -16.60 -2.25 8.60
C ILE A 184 -17.69 -1.38 7.98
N VAL A 185 -18.08 -1.63 6.73
CA VAL A 185 -19.16 -0.88 6.06
C VAL A 185 -20.49 -1.09 6.77
N LEU A 186 -20.79 -2.32 7.19
CA LEU A 186 -22.00 -2.62 7.96
C LEU A 186 -22.01 -1.89 9.31
N LEU A 187 -20.88 -1.86 10.01
CA LEU A 187 -20.74 -1.07 11.25
C LEU A 187 -20.86 0.42 10.96
N ALA A 188 -20.29 0.92 9.87
CA ALA A 188 -20.35 2.33 9.53
C ALA A 188 -21.78 2.81 9.26
N LEU A 189 -22.64 2.00 8.66
CA LEU A 189 -24.05 2.33 8.44
C LEU A 189 -24.82 2.63 9.74
N THR A 190 -24.31 2.24 10.91
CA THR A 190 -24.92 2.59 12.21
C THR A 190 -24.48 3.95 12.74
N VAL A 191 -23.39 4.53 12.20
CA VAL A 191 -22.77 5.77 12.71
C VAL A 191 -22.79 6.91 11.69
N ILE A 192 -22.77 6.59 10.38
CA ILE A 192 -22.75 7.58 9.30
C ILE A 192 -23.91 7.36 8.33
N SER A 193 -24.38 8.45 7.71
CA SER A 193 -25.49 8.40 6.77
C SER A 193 -25.19 7.52 5.54
N PRO A 194 -26.18 6.80 4.98
CA PRO A 194 -25.98 5.95 3.80
C PRO A 194 -25.38 6.69 2.58
N GLU A 195 -25.67 7.97 2.42
CA GLU A 195 -25.09 8.80 1.34
C GLU A 195 -23.55 8.90 1.46
N ARG A 196 -23.03 9.11 2.67
CA ARG A 196 -21.59 9.18 2.95
C ARG A 196 -20.92 7.82 2.75
N VAL A 197 -21.61 6.74 3.08
CA VAL A 197 -21.17 5.37 2.77
C VAL A 197 -21.08 5.17 1.26
N ALA A 198 -22.05 5.63 0.47
CA ALA A 198 -21.99 5.55 -1.00
C ALA A 198 -20.78 6.31 -1.57
N TYR A 199 -20.47 7.50 -1.05
CA TYR A 199 -19.24 8.22 -1.43
C TYR A 199 -17.95 7.50 -0.99
N SER A 200 -17.98 6.78 0.14
CA SER A 200 -16.86 5.96 0.59
C SER A 200 -16.63 4.76 -0.34
N VAL A 201 -17.72 4.14 -0.83
CA VAL A 201 -17.66 3.10 -1.86
C VAL A 201 -17.09 3.67 -3.16
N LEU A 202 -17.50 4.88 -3.58
CA LEU A 202 -16.90 5.56 -4.73
C LEU A 202 -15.39 5.76 -4.53
N ALA A 203 -14.96 6.24 -3.37
CA ALA A 203 -13.54 6.43 -3.05
C ALA A 203 -12.76 5.12 -3.14
N ALA A 204 -13.33 4.02 -2.62
CA ALA A 204 -12.74 2.68 -2.71
C ALA A 204 -12.65 2.19 -4.16
N VAL A 205 -13.66 2.44 -5.00
CA VAL A 205 -13.64 2.11 -6.43
C VAL A 205 -12.55 2.89 -7.15
N VAL A 206 -12.43 4.21 -6.92
CA VAL A 206 -11.38 5.04 -7.51
C VAL A 206 -9.99 4.56 -7.09
N MET A 207 -9.79 4.31 -5.79
CA MET A 207 -8.55 3.75 -5.26
C MET A 207 -8.20 2.42 -5.93
N ASN A 208 -9.14 1.49 -6.00
CA ASN A 208 -8.91 0.16 -6.57
C ASN A 208 -8.64 0.22 -8.08
N LEU A 209 -9.34 1.07 -8.82
CA LEU A 209 -9.09 1.28 -10.24
C LEU A 209 -7.69 1.88 -10.46
N PHE A 210 -7.31 2.87 -9.67
CA PHE A 210 -5.98 3.46 -9.73
C PHE A 210 -4.89 2.40 -9.47
N ILE A 211 -5.05 1.59 -8.42
CA ILE A 211 -4.14 0.48 -8.14
C ILE A 211 -4.13 -0.50 -9.31
N ALA A 212 -5.28 -0.93 -9.83
CA ALA A 212 -5.35 -1.91 -10.93
C ALA A 212 -4.64 -1.44 -12.21
N VAL A 213 -4.74 -0.15 -12.53
CA VAL A 213 -4.07 0.45 -13.71
C VAL A 213 -2.56 0.56 -13.50
N ASN A 214 -2.12 0.96 -12.29
CA ASN A 214 -0.72 1.26 -11.99
C ASN A 214 0.08 0.06 -11.44
N HIS A 215 -0.61 -0.96 -10.94
CA HIS A 215 -0.05 -2.19 -10.41
C HIS A 215 -0.22 -3.32 -11.45
N ARG A 216 0.60 -3.29 -12.50
CA ARG A 216 0.75 -4.42 -13.42
C ARG A 216 1.96 -5.29 -13.01
N PRO A 217 1.77 -6.55 -12.61
CA PRO A 217 2.89 -7.45 -12.37
C PRO A 217 3.68 -7.64 -13.67
N GLY A 218 4.99 -7.37 -13.64
CA GLY A 218 5.92 -7.72 -14.73
C GLY A 218 6.42 -6.60 -15.64
N ARG A 219 6.01 -5.33 -15.48
CA ARG A 219 6.41 -4.25 -16.42
C ARG A 219 7.74 -3.53 -16.10
N TYR A 220 8.37 -3.84 -14.96
CA TYR A 220 9.66 -3.28 -14.54
C TYR A 220 10.74 -4.35 -14.31
N ALA A 221 10.54 -5.55 -14.86
CA ALA A 221 11.57 -6.59 -14.87
C ALA A 221 12.46 -6.53 -16.13
N VAL A 222 12.26 -5.53 -16.99
CA VAL A 222 13.05 -5.35 -18.21
C VAL A 222 13.26 -3.85 -18.42
N LEU A 223 14.32 -3.32 -17.84
CA LEU A 223 15.13 -2.19 -18.33
C LEU A 223 16.48 -2.22 -17.61
#